data_AF-A0A086XS11-F1
#
_entry.id   AF-A0A086XS11-F1
#
_cell.length_a   1.000
_cell.length_b   1.000
_cell.length_c   1.000
_cell.angle_alpha   90.00
_cell.angle_beta   90.00
_cell.angle_gamma   90.00
#
_symmetry.space_group_name_H-M   'P 1'
#
loop_
_entity.id
_entity.type
_entity.pdbx_description
1 polymer ?
#
loop_
_entity_poly.entity_id
_entity_poly.type
_entity_poly.pdbx_seq_one_letter_code
_entity_poly.pdbx_strand_id
1 'polypeptide(L)'
;MSAGIGHNRGPALGRNGWAVHCWTRARAELFPTLPLEVVRARVRRAKEIGLDYRTYAGIRATIGHDLVAFLYSSNTLRMLRDGEAEAGRVAKLAAAQGMSHHLALAPRLDADRARAMLSAQGLPPERIAEMPLLGMSPSRQRALLDALRVRTDLTRVPADRILIIAETELEHEWAATGRMAGTLAAERFFAQAAG
;
A
#
# COMPACT_ATOMS: atom_id res chain seq x y z
N MET A 1 -9.38 14.73 29.33
CA MET A 1 -8.24 14.09 28.63
C MET A 1 -8.68 12.68 28.26
N SER A 2 -9.18 12.44 27.04
CA SER A 2 -9.59 11.09 26.63
C SER A 2 -8.40 10.36 26.02
N ALA A 3 -8.05 9.20 26.58
CA ALA A 3 -7.14 8.28 25.94
C ALA A 3 -7.87 7.66 24.74
N GLY A 4 -7.44 8.02 23.52
CA GLY A 4 -8.01 7.47 22.29
C GLY A 4 -7.75 5.97 22.19
N ILE A 5 -8.82 5.20 22.03
CA ILE A 5 -8.82 3.75 21.77
C ILE A 5 -7.94 3.50 20.53
N GLY A 6 -6.86 2.71 20.68
CA GLY A 6 -6.15 2.12 19.52
C GLY A 6 -4.63 2.31 19.44
N HIS A 7 -3.98 3.08 20.31
CA HIS A 7 -2.52 3.17 20.32
C HIS A 7 -1.93 2.22 21.37
N ASN A 8 -1.66 0.96 21.00
CA ASN A 8 -0.88 0.04 21.84
C ASN A 8 0.59 0.50 21.88
N ARG A 9 0.89 1.57 22.62
CA ARG A 9 2.24 2.14 22.77
C ARG A 9 3.20 1.24 23.57
N GLY A 10 2.91 -0.05 23.69
CA GLY A 10 3.57 -0.96 24.62
C GLY A 10 3.39 -0.52 26.09
N PRO A 11 3.90 -1.29 27.05
CA PRO A 11 4.04 -0.80 28.42
C PRO A 11 4.95 0.44 28.44
N ALA A 12 4.71 1.37 29.37
CA ALA A 12 5.61 2.50 29.60
C ALA A 12 6.94 1.98 30.18
N LEU A 13 7.88 1.64 29.30
CA LEU A 13 9.21 1.21 29.68
C LEU A 13 9.95 2.47 30.13
N GLY A 14 10.16 2.62 31.44
CA GLY A 14 10.99 3.68 31.99
C GLY A 14 12.43 3.62 31.47
N ARG A 15 13.30 4.54 31.90
CA ARG A 15 14.73 4.57 31.51
C ARG A 15 15.56 3.37 32.02
N ASN A 16 14.95 2.35 32.63
CA ASN A 16 15.65 1.21 33.23
C ASN A 16 15.80 0.05 32.23
N GLY A 17 17.06 -0.35 31.96
CA GLY A 17 17.36 -1.46 31.05
C GLY A 17 16.71 -2.80 31.45
N TRP A 18 16.41 -2.98 32.75
CA TRP A 18 15.72 -4.18 33.24
C TRP A 18 14.28 -4.31 32.74
N ALA A 19 13.50 -3.21 32.71
CA ALA A 19 12.12 -3.28 32.20
C ALA A 19 12.08 -3.60 30.70
N VAL A 20 13.03 -3.04 29.94
CA VAL A 20 13.20 -3.36 28.50
C VAL A 20 13.58 -4.83 28.30
N HIS A 21 14.48 -5.36 29.14
CA HIS A 21 14.87 -6.77 29.11
C HIS A 21 13.68 -7.70 29.40
N CYS A 22 12.95 -7.47 30.50
CA CYS A 22 11.78 -8.25 30.87
C CYS A 22 10.69 -8.21 29.79
N TRP A 23 10.43 -7.03 29.21
CA TRP A 23 9.45 -6.90 28.12
C TRP A 23 9.86 -7.64 26.85
N THR A 24 11.14 -7.54 26.46
CA THR A 24 11.65 -8.24 25.27
C THR A 24 11.58 -9.75 25.46
N ARG A 25 11.96 -10.28 26.64
CA ARG A 25 11.84 -11.70 27.01
C ARG A 25 10.39 -12.16 26.98
N ALA A 26 9.50 -11.47 27.69
CA ALA A 26 8.08 -11.80 27.73
C ALA A 26 7.46 -11.78 26.32
N ARG A 27 7.81 -10.80 25.48
CA ARG A 27 7.31 -10.71 24.10
C ARG A 27 7.81 -11.84 23.21
N ALA A 28 9.05 -12.29 23.39
CA ALA A 28 9.59 -13.44 22.67
C ALA A 28 8.92 -14.76 23.09
N GLU A 29 8.62 -14.90 24.38
CA GLU A 29 7.97 -16.07 24.97
C GLU A 29 6.47 -16.12 24.69
N LEU A 30 5.82 -14.97 24.44
CA LEU A 30 4.37 -14.87 24.29
C LEU A 30 3.83 -15.64 23.07
N PHE A 31 4.56 -15.67 21.97
CA PHE A 31 4.14 -16.32 20.72
C PHE A 31 5.32 -16.94 19.95
N PRO A 32 5.91 -18.06 20.43
CA PRO A 32 6.97 -18.76 19.72
C PRO A 32 6.50 -19.27 18.35
N THR A 33 5.20 -19.60 18.25
CA THR A 33 4.51 -19.86 16.99
C THR A 33 3.24 -19.01 16.93
N LEU A 34 2.90 -18.55 15.73
CA LEU A 34 1.69 -17.78 15.53
C LEU A 34 0.47 -18.72 15.62
N PRO A 35 -0.58 -18.40 16.41
CA PRO A 35 -1.77 -19.23 16.47
C PRO A 35 -2.38 -19.46 15.08
N LEU A 36 -2.91 -20.67 14.85
CA LEU A 36 -3.40 -21.09 13.54
C LEU A 36 -4.51 -20.18 13.00
N GLU A 37 -5.37 -19.67 13.87
CA GLU A 37 -6.45 -18.74 13.53
C GLU A 37 -5.90 -17.44 12.96
N VAL A 38 -4.79 -16.94 13.51
CA VAL A 38 -4.12 -15.73 13.02
C VAL A 38 -3.48 -15.99 11.65
N VAL A 39 -2.87 -17.17 11.45
CA VAL A 39 -2.34 -17.56 10.14
C VAL A 39 -3.47 -17.65 9.12
N ARG A 40 -4.58 -18.32 9.46
CA ARG A 40 -5.77 -18.43 8.60
C ARG A 40 -6.34 -17.06 8.23
N ALA A 41 -6.43 -16.14 9.19
CA ALA A 41 -6.87 -14.77 8.94
C ALA A 41 -5.92 -14.03 7.99
N ARG A 42 -4.60 -14.17 8.16
CA ARG A 42 -3.60 -13.56 7.27
C ARG A 42 -3.61 -14.16 5.87
N VAL A 43 -3.79 -15.47 5.73
CA VAL A 43 -3.92 -16.13 4.42
C VAL A 43 -5.18 -15.64 3.71
N ARG A 44 -6.31 -15.56 4.43
CA ARG A 44 -7.55 -14.99 3.89
C ARG A 44 -7.35 -13.55 3.44
N ARG A 45 -6.75 -12.71 4.28
CA ARG A 45 -6.48 -11.31 3.95
C ARG A 45 -5.56 -11.17 2.73
N ALA A 46 -4.52 -11.99 2.63
CA ALA A 46 -3.63 -12.01 1.46
C ALA A 46 -4.42 -12.30 0.17
N LYS A 47 -5.31 -13.31 0.20
CA LYS A 47 -6.20 -13.62 -0.92
C LYS A 47 -7.16 -12.48 -1.25
N GLU A 48 -7.82 -11.91 -0.24
CA GLU A 48 -8.76 -10.79 -0.40
C GLU A 48 -8.11 -9.60 -1.14
N ILE A 49 -6.84 -9.29 -0.86
CA ILE A 49 -6.13 -8.18 -1.49
C ILE A 49 -5.33 -8.58 -2.74
N GLY A 50 -5.43 -9.85 -3.17
CA GLY A 50 -4.77 -10.34 -4.39
C GLY A 50 -3.26 -10.58 -4.29
N LEU A 51 -2.73 -10.81 -3.08
CA LEU A 51 -1.31 -11.13 -2.83
C LEU A 51 -1.12 -12.59 -2.41
N ASP A 52 0.01 -13.18 -2.80
CA ASP A 52 0.47 -14.42 -2.18
C ASP A 52 0.82 -14.21 -0.70
N TYR A 53 0.61 -15.25 0.11
CA TYR A 53 0.81 -15.18 1.56
C TYR A 53 2.25 -14.81 1.94
N ARG A 54 3.27 -15.25 1.19
CA ARG A 54 4.67 -14.98 1.52
C ARG A 54 4.99 -13.50 1.35
N THR A 55 4.54 -12.90 0.26
CA THR A 55 4.67 -11.46 0.02
C THR A 55 3.92 -10.66 1.09
N TYR A 56 2.65 -11.00 1.34
CA TYR A 56 1.85 -10.33 2.36
C TYR A 56 2.47 -10.42 3.76
N ALA A 57 2.88 -11.62 4.19
CA ALA A 57 3.48 -11.83 5.50
C ALA A 57 4.81 -11.09 5.65
N GLY A 58 5.64 -11.04 4.60
CA GLY A 58 6.90 -10.30 4.59
C GLY A 58 6.71 -8.78 4.76
N ILE A 59 5.77 -8.20 4.00
CA ILE A 59 5.42 -6.78 4.14
C ILE A 59 4.90 -6.51 5.54
N ARG A 60 3.92 -7.29 6.02
CA ARG A 60 3.31 -7.13 7.35
C ARG A 60 4.32 -7.29 8.49
N ALA A 61 5.32 -8.15 8.33
CA ALA A 61 6.40 -8.31 9.31
C ALA A 61 7.30 -7.06 9.37
N THR A 62 7.47 -6.36 8.24
CA THR A 62 8.31 -5.15 8.13
C THR A 62 7.59 -3.92 8.69
N ILE A 63 6.33 -3.71 8.32
CA ILE A 63 5.56 -2.51 8.71
C ILE A 63 4.84 -2.68 10.06
N GLY A 64 4.57 -3.92 10.49
CA GLY A 64 3.93 -4.23 11.77
C GLY A 64 2.41 -4.06 11.82
N HIS A 65 1.78 -3.68 10.72
CA HIS A 65 0.34 -3.49 10.58
C HIS A 65 -0.14 -3.90 9.17
N ASP A 66 -1.45 -3.85 8.93
CA ASP A 66 -2.03 -4.29 7.65
C ASP A 66 -1.95 -3.21 6.56
N LEU A 67 -1.98 -3.65 5.30
CA LEU A 67 -2.10 -2.78 4.13
C LEU A 67 -3.55 -2.29 3.97
N VAL A 68 -3.68 -1.04 3.55
CA VAL A 68 -5.00 -0.39 3.37
C VAL A 68 -5.16 0.27 2.00
N ALA A 69 -4.07 0.48 1.26
CA ALA A 69 -4.14 1.06 -0.08
C ALA A 69 -3.06 0.50 -1.02
N PHE A 70 -3.39 0.52 -2.31
CA PHE A 70 -2.41 0.38 -3.40
C PHE A 70 -2.18 1.74 -4.06
N LEU A 71 -0.91 2.02 -4.33
CA LEU A 71 -0.50 3.09 -5.24
C LEU A 71 0.09 2.45 -6.51
N TYR A 72 -0.43 2.83 -7.66
CA TYR A 72 0.08 2.39 -8.95
C TYR A 72 0.10 3.55 -9.93
N SER A 73 0.93 3.46 -10.97
CA SER A 73 1.01 4.50 -11.99
C SER A 73 0.21 4.12 -13.24
N SER A 74 0.02 5.08 -14.15
CA SER A 74 -0.46 4.77 -15.50
C SER A 74 0.44 3.76 -16.23
N ASN A 75 1.74 3.73 -15.93
CA ASN A 75 2.65 2.72 -16.48
C ASN A 75 2.28 1.31 -15.99
N THR A 76 1.97 1.17 -14.70
CA THR A 76 1.50 -0.09 -14.10
C THR A 76 0.24 -0.61 -14.76
N LEU A 77 -0.61 0.25 -15.33
CA LEU A 77 -1.81 -0.16 -16.07
C LEU A 77 -1.58 -0.34 -17.57
N ARG A 78 -0.35 -0.14 -18.06
CA ARG A 78 -0.01 -0.02 -19.49
C ARG A 78 -0.86 1.04 -20.21
N MET A 79 -1.25 2.08 -19.49
CA MET A 79 -2.05 3.20 -20.00
C MET A 79 -1.13 4.21 -20.69
N LEU A 80 -1.02 4.10 -22.01
CA LEU A 80 -0.21 5.00 -22.82
C LEU A 80 -1.00 6.20 -23.35
N ARG A 81 -2.32 6.05 -23.49
CA ARG A 81 -3.27 7.04 -24.02
C ARG A 81 -4.55 7.07 -23.17
N ASP A 82 -5.32 8.13 -23.31
CA ASP A 82 -6.63 8.23 -22.66
C ASP A 82 -7.54 7.06 -23.07
N GLY A 83 -8.23 6.48 -22.08
CA GLY A 83 -9.18 5.40 -22.33
C GLY A 83 -8.56 4.03 -22.63
N GLU A 84 -7.23 3.90 -22.55
CA GLU A 84 -6.53 2.62 -22.70
C GLU A 84 -5.99 2.13 -21.36
N ALA A 85 -6.28 0.89 -21.00
CA ALA A 85 -5.61 0.17 -19.92
C ALA A 85 -5.66 -1.33 -20.20
N GLU A 86 -4.65 -2.07 -19.74
CA GLU A 86 -4.65 -3.52 -19.89
C GLU A 86 -5.75 -4.14 -19.00
N ALA A 87 -6.78 -4.72 -19.64
CA ALA A 87 -7.97 -5.21 -18.96
C ALA A 87 -7.67 -6.23 -17.84
N GLY A 88 -6.70 -7.12 -18.05
CA GLY A 88 -6.30 -8.11 -17.04
C GLY A 88 -5.72 -7.48 -15.77
N ARG A 89 -4.96 -6.39 -15.92
CA ARG A 89 -4.39 -5.65 -14.79
C ARG A 89 -5.46 -4.88 -14.02
N VAL A 90 -6.37 -4.23 -14.74
CA VAL A 90 -7.51 -3.52 -14.15
C VAL A 90 -8.41 -4.50 -13.39
N ALA A 91 -8.76 -5.64 -14.00
CA ALA A 91 -9.59 -6.67 -13.38
C ALA A 91 -8.94 -7.24 -12.11
N LYS A 92 -7.63 -7.50 -12.12
CA LYS A 92 -6.93 -7.98 -10.93
C LYS A 92 -6.94 -6.96 -9.79
N LEU A 93 -6.70 -5.69 -10.08
CA LEU A 93 -6.75 -4.63 -9.07
C LEU A 93 -8.18 -4.45 -8.54
N ALA A 94 -9.19 -4.49 -9.41
CA ALA A 94 -10.60 -4.38 -9.03
C ALA A 94 -11.07 -5.52 -8.11
N ALA A 95 -10.48 -6.70 -8.25
CA ALA A 95 -10.76 -7.84 -7.39
C ALA A 95 -10.20 -7.70 -5.97
N ALA A 96 -9.29 -6.75 -5.71
CA ALA A 96 -8.69 -6.56 -4.39
C ALA A 96 -9.66 -5.88 -3.42
N GLN A 97 -10.12 -6.61 -2.42
CA GLN A 97 -11.16 -6.18 -1.49
C GLN A 97 -10.60 -5.41 -0.29
N GLY A 98 -11.33 -4.39 0.15
CA GLY A 98 -10.96 -3.60 1.33
C GLY A 98 -9.64 -2.86 1.16
N MET A 99 -9.34 -2.42 -0.07
CA MET A 99 -8.17 -1.63 -0.42
C MET A 99 -8.62 -0.32 -1.08
N SER A 100 -8.03 0.79 -0.66
CA SER A 100 -8.10 2.05 -1.41
C SER A 100 -7.17 1.98 -2.63
N HIS A 101 -7.59 2.56 -3.74
CA HIS A 101 -6.83 2.57 -4.98
C HIS A 101 -6.42 3.99 -5.36
N HIS A 102 -5.11 4.25 -5.39
CA HIS A 102 -4.55 5.55 -5.73
C HIS A 102 -3.74 5.45 -7.03
N LEU A 103 -3.97 6.39 -7.94
CA LEU A 103 -3.38 6.42 -9.26
C LEU A 103 -2.45 7.63 -9.42
N ALA A 104 -1.17 7.35 -9.68
CA ALA A 104 -0.22 8.33 -10.18
C ALA A 104 -0.32 8.40 -11.72
N LEU A 105 -0.86 9.49 -12.24
CA LEU A 105 -1.18 9.64 -13.66
C LEU A 105 -0.08 10.40 -14.40
N ALA A 106 0.38 9.87 -15.53
CA ALA A 106 1.33 10.58 -16.39
C ALA A 106 0.74 11.93 -16.86
N PRO A 107 1.54 13.03 -16.93
CA PRO A 107 1.02 14.39 -17.16
C PRO A 107 0.25 14.61 -18.47
N ARG A 108 0.47 13.76 -19.47
CA ARG A 108 -0.18 13.84 -20.79
C ARG A 108 -1.58 13.21 -20.84
N LEU A 109 -1.99 12.53 -19.78
CA LEU A 109 -3.26 11.82 -19.69
C LEU A 109 -4.28 12.67 -18.94
N ASP A 110 -5.52 12.58 -19.36
CA ASP A 110 -6.62 13.30 -18.73
C ASP A 110 -7.16 12.53 -17.52
N ALA A 111 -7.22 13.21 -16.37
CA ALA A 111 -7.59 12.59 -15.11
C ALA A 111 -9.07 12.16 -15.06
N ASP A 112 -9.96 12.93 -15.69
CA ASP A 112 -11.40 12.65 -15.70
C ASP A 112 -11.72 11.48 -16.64
N ARG A 113 -11.06 11.41 -17.80
CA ARG A 113 -11.13 10.26 -18.71
C ARG A 113 -10.57 8.99 -18.08
N ALA A 114 -9.41 9.07 -17.43
CA ALA A 114 -8.82 7.94 -16.71
C ALA A 114 -9.78 7.44 -15.61
N ARG A 115 -10.36 8.37 -14.83
CA ARG A 115 -11.36 8.05 -13.80
C ARG A 115 -12.58 7.36 -14.38
N ALA A 116 -13.19 7.93 -15.42
CA ALA A 116 -14.40 7.40 -16.03
C ALA A 116 -14.18 5.98 -16.57
N MET A 117 -13.07 5.78 -17.31
CA MET A 117 -12.74 4.49 -17.90
C MET A 117 -12.44 3.42 -16.83
N LEU A 118 -11.64 3.74 -15.80
CA LEU A 118 -11.33 2.76 -14.74
C LEU A 118 -12.57 2.42 -13.90
N SER A 119 -13.42 3.42 -13.62
CA SER A 119 -14.66 3.19 -12.88
C SER A 119 -15.63 2.30 -13.66
N ALA A 120 -15.74 2.48 -14.99
CA ALA A 120 -16.54 1.62 -15.85
C ALA A 120 -16.05 0.15 -15.86
N GLN A 121 -14.76 -0.08 -15.57
CA GLN A 121 -14.16 -1.41 -15.44
C GLN A 121 -14.13 -1.93 -14.00
N GLY A 122 -14.81 -1.27 -13.06
CA GLY A 122 -14.90 -1.71 -11.66
C GLY A 122 -13.71 -1.34 -10.78
N LEU A 123 -12.80 -0.47 -11.23
CA LEU A 123 -11.66 0.01 -10.46
C LEU A 123 -11.74 1.53 -10.25
N PRO A 124 -12.69 2.07 -9.47
CA PRO A 124 -12.78 3.50 -9.24
C PRO A 124 -11.58 3.98 -8.39
N PRO A 125 -10.67 4.82 -8.90
CA PRO A 125 -9.54 5.31 -8.10
C PRO A 125 -10.07 6.28 -7.04
N GLU A 126 -9.76 6.03 -5.76
CA GLU A 126 -10.10 6.96 -4.68
C GLU A 126 -9.35 8.28 -4.87
N ARG A 127 -8.11 8.22 -5.38
CA ARG A 127 -7.30 9.38 -5.72
C ARG A 127 -6.60 9.23 -7.06
N ILE A 128 -6.50 10.35 -7.76
CA ILE A 128 -5.70 10.52 -8.97
C ILE A 128 -4.88 11.78 -8.73
N ALA A 129 -3.56 11.71 -8.94
CA ALA A 129 -2.69 12.89 -8.93
C ALA A 129 -1.59 12.71 -9.97
N GLU A 130 -0.89 13.80 -10.27
CA GLU A 130 0.24 13.78 -11.19
C GLU A 130 1.35 12.83 -10.70
N MET A 131 1.87 12.05 -11.64
CA MET A 131 2.98 11.13 -11.41
C MET A 131 4.28 11.90 -11.11
N PRO A 132 5.00 11.60 -10.01
CA PRO A 132 6.35 12.13 -9.79
C PRO A 132 7.29 11.68 -10.92
N LEU A 133 7.97 12.63 -11.56
CA LEU A 133 8.89 12.36 -12.67
C LEU A 133 10.36 12.34 -12.21
N LEU A 134 11.20 11.73 -13.04
CA LEU A 134 12.65 11.83 -12.93
C LEU A 134 13.11 13.30 -13.02
N GLY A 135 14.14 13.66 -12.25
CA GLY A 135 14.71 15.00 -12.22
C GLY A 135 13.91 16.04 -11.42
N MET A 136 12.75 15.69 -10.87
CA MET A 136 12.05 16.55 -9.90
C MET A 136 12.83 16.66 -8.58
N SER A 137 12.70 17.80 -7.89
CA SER A 137 13.27 17.93 -6.55
C SER A 137 12.60 16.97 -5.56
N PRO A 138 13.33 16.47 -4.53
CA PRO A 138 12.76 15.58 -3.52
C PRO A 138 11.55 16.17 -2.78
N SER A 139 11.52 17.49 -2.57
CA SER A 139 10.40 18.18 -1.94
C SER A 139 9.14 18.16 -2.82
N ARG A 140 9.29 18.36 -4.13
CA ARG A 140 8.18 18.30 -5.09
C ARG A 140 7.65 16.88 -5.24
N GLN A 141 8.55 15.90 -5.37
CA GLN A 141 8.16 14.48 -5.40
C GLN A 141 7.38 14.10 -4.13
N ARG A 142 7.86 14.50 -2.95
CA ARG A 142 7.16 14.25 -1.69
C ARG A 142 5.79 14.92 -1.65
N ALA A 143 5.65 16.15 -2.14
CA ALA A 143 4.36 16.84 -2.17
C ALA A 143 3.32 16.11 -3.04
N LEU A 144 3.73 15.60 -4.21
CA LEU A 144 2.86 14.81 -5.09
C LEU A 144 2.44 13.49 -4.43
N LEU A 145 3.38 12.76 -3.82
CA LEU A 145 3.09 11.53 -3.08
C LEU A 145 2.17 11.79 -1.88
N ASP A 146 2.32 12.95 -1.23
CA ASP A 146 1.49 13.35 -0.11
C ASP A 146 0.06 13.70 -0.52
N ALA A 147 -0.15 14.22 -1.72
CA ALA A 147 -1.48 14.46 -2.29
C ALA A 147 -2.22 13.15 -2.58
N LEU A 148 -1.50 12.11 -3.00
CA LEU A 148 -2.05 10.77 -3.24
C LEU A 148 -2.50 10.06 -1.96
N ARG A 149 -2.12 10.55 -0.77
CA ARG A 149 -2.44 9.91 0.52
C ARG A 149 -3.69 10.44 1.18
N VAL A 150 -4.30 11.50 0.66
CA VAL A 150 -5.51 12.07 1.25
C VAL A 150 -6.69 11.25 0.78
N ARG A 151 -7.62 10.85 1.66
CA ARG A 151 -8.86 10.15 1.32
C ARG A 151 -9.96 11.12 0.93
N THR A 152 -11.05 10.62 0.36
CA THR A 152 -12.20 11.48 -0.02
C THR A 152 -12.81 12.23 1.16
N ASP A 153 -12.78 11.65 2.37
CA ASP A 153 -13.20 12.25 3.64
C ASP A 153 -12.16 13.19 4.28
N LEU A 154 -11.11 13.55 3.53
CA LEU A 154 -9.97 14.38 3.95
C LEU A 154 -9.11 13.77 5.07
N THR A 155 -9.35 12.52 5.47
CA THR A 155 -8.41 11.80 6.33
C THR A 155 -7.17 11.40 5.54
N ARG A 156 -6.03 11.20 6.21
CA ARG A 156 -4.79 10.81 5.53
C ARG A 156 -4.54 9.33 5.74
N VAL A 157 -4.33 8.60 4.66
CA VAL A 157 -3.82 7.23 4.70
C VAL A 157 -2.38 7.26 5.23
N PRO A 158 -2.07 6.52 6.30
CA PRO A 158 -0.69 6.34 6.75
C PRO A 158 0.17 5.77 5.62
N ALA A 159 1.29 6.42 5.30
CA ALA A 159 2.11 6.04 4.13
C ALA A 159 2.61 4.59 4.25
N ASP A 160 3.02 4.21 5.45
CA ASP A 160 3.49 2.88 5.83
C ASP A 160 2.43 1.76 5.65
N ARG A 161 1.20 2.10 5.25
CA ARG A 161 0.13 1.16 4.88
C ARG A 161 -0.23 1.14 3.40
N ILE A 162 0.54 1.86 2.57
CA ILE A 162 0.36 1.92 1.12
C ILE A 162 1.44 1.09 0.46
N LEU A 163 1.04 0.09 -0.32
CA LEU A 163 1.97 -0.69 -1.15
C LEU A 163 2.02 -0.10 -2.56
N ILE A 164 3.22 0.14 -3.08
CA ILE A 164 3.40 0.58 -4.46
C ILE A 164 3.51 -0.64 -5.38
N ILE A 165 2.71 -0.68 -6.44
CA ILE A 165 2.83 -1.68 -7.50
C ILE A 165 3.63 -1.03 -8.64
N ALA A 166 4.91 -1.34 -8.67
CA ALA A 166 5.91 -0.63 -9.47
C ALA A 166 6.14 -1.30 -10.82
N GLU A 167 5.97 -0.54 -11.90
CA GLU A 167 6.29 -1.00 -13.26
C GLU A 167 7.75 -0.73 -13.62
N THR A 168 8.32 0.36 -13.12
CA THR A 168 9.68 0.81 -13.43
C THR A 168 10.47 1.14 -12.15
N GLU A 169 11.77 1.41 -12.29
CA GLU A 169 12.62 1.85 -11.17
C GLU A 169 12.19 3.21 -10.59
N LEU A 170 11.55 4.07 -11.38
CA LEU A 170 11.04 5.35 -10.89
C LEU A 170 10.02 5.14 -9.76
N GLU A 171 9.09 4.19 -9.90
CA GLU A 171 8.11 3.89 -8.85
C GLU A 171 8.77 3.23 -7.62
N HIS A 172 9.94 2.60 -7.76
CA HIS A 172 10.68 2.04 -6.62
C HIS A 172 11.20 3.14 -5.68
N GLU A 173 11.73 4.23 -6.24
CA GLU A 173 12.22 5.37 -5.46
C GLU A 173 11.11 6.05 -4.64
N TRP A 174 9.86 5.98 -5.12
CA TRP A 174 8.72 6.59 -4.44
C TRP A 174 8.45 5.96 -3.07
N ALA A 175 8.83 4.70 -2.84
CA ALA A 175 8.63 4.10 -1.53
C ALA A 175 9.46 4.81 -0.45
N ALA A 176 10.73 5.09 -0.74
CA ALA A 176 11.61 5.84 0.16
C ALA A 176 11.16 7.31 0.28
N THR A 177 10.88 7.97 -0.85
CA THR A 177 10.44 9.37 -0.87
C THR A 177 9.05 9.56 -0.25
N GLY A 178 8.16 8.58 -0.34
CA GLY A 178 6.82 8.63 0.25
C GLY A 178 6.75 8.12 1.69
N ARG A 179 7.78 7.39 2.14
CA ARG A 179 7.75 6.54 3.35
C ARG A 179 6.64 5.48 3.28
N MET A 180 6.47 4.89 2.10
CA MET A 180 5.44 3.89 1.84
C MET A 180 5.81 2.53 2.43
N ALA A 181 4.86 1.59 2.47
CA ALA A 181 5.08 0.24 3.02
C ALA A 181 6.19 -0.53 2.28
N GLY A 182 6.42 -0.19 1.01
CA GLY A 182 7.40 -0.81 0.13
C GLY A 182 6.91 -0.82 -1.31
N THR A 183 7.61 -1.57 -2.15
CA THR A 183 7.23 -1.81 -3.55
C THR A 183 7.07 -3.30 -3.83
N LEU A 184 6.21 -3.61 -4.79
CA LEU A 184 6.07 -4.92 -5.41
C LEU A 184 6.12 -4.73 -6.91
N ALA A 185 7.02 -5.45 -7.58
CA ALA A 185 7.10 -5.42 -9.04
C ALA A 185 5.76 -5.80 -9.67
N ALA A 186 5.30 -5.00 -10.63
CA ALA A 186 4.03 -5.19 -11.32
C ALA A 186 3.96 -6.57 -11.98
N GLU A 187 5.04 -7.02 -12.64
CA GLU A 187 5.12 -8.35 -13.22
C GLU A 187 4.83 -9.44 -12.18
N ARG A 188 5.45 -9.37 -11.00
CA ARG A 188 5.19 -10.32 -9.92
C ARG A 188 3.77 -10.20 -9.37
N PHE A 189 3.27 -8.98 -9.20
CA PHE A 189 1.89 -8.77 -8.76
C PHE A 189 0.91 -9.39 -9.76
N PHE A 190 1.01 -9.10 -11.05
CA PHE A 190 0.06 -9.56 -12.07
C PHE A 190 0.24 -11.02 -12.49
N ALA A 191 1.44 -11.60 -12.39
CA ALA A 191 1.68 -13.02 -12.68
C ALA A 191 1.04 -13.97 -11.66
N GLN A 192 0.75 -13.49 -10.44
CA GLN A 192 0.04 -14.29 -9.44
C GLN A 192 -1.42 -14.48 -9.88
N ALA A 193 -1.86 -15.73 -10.06
CA ALA A 193 -3.28 -16.01 -10.23
C ALA A 193 -4.07 -15.50 -9.02
N ALA A 194 -5.26 -14.94 -9.26
CA ALA A 194 -6.23 -14.74 -8.19
C ALA A 194 -6.65 -16.14 -7.69
N GLY A 195 -6.06 -16.59 -6.58
CA GLY A 195 -6.27 -17.93 -6.01
C GLY A 195 -7.29 -17.97 -4.87
#